data_AF-A0A7V3WCS6-F1
#
_entry.id   AF-A0A7V3WCS6-F1
#
_cell.length_a   1.000
_cell.length_b   1.000
_cell.length_c   1.000
_cell.angle_alpha   90.00
_cell.angle_beta   90.00
_cell.angle_gamma   90.00
#
_symmetry.space_group_name_H-M   'P 1'
#
loop_
_entity.id
_entity.type
_entity.pdbx_description
1 polymer ?
#
loop_
_entity_poly.entity_id
_entity_poly.type
_entity_poly.pdbx_seq_one_letter_code
_entity_poly.pdbx_strand_id
1 'polypeptide(L)' 'MKLSDLQAQKRQMFVEMMQRGDLKRLPRTRPRDPEEEQVLNRLVRLRWNRWLQSGTLVIVSPRRWRLNLPPENE' A
#
# COMPACT_ATOMS: atom_id res chain seq x y z
N MET A 1 -4.34 0.88 -18.64
CA MET A 1 -4.99 1.14 -17.34
C MET A 1 -3.94 1.73 -16.42
N LYS A 2 -4.11 2.97 -15.99
CA LYS A 2 -3.12 3.66 -15.16
C LYS A 2 -3.21 3.14 -13.72
N LEU A 3 -2.12 3.26 -12.97
CA LEU A 3 -2.04 2.77 -11.58
C LEU A 3 -3.02 3.52 -10.66
N SER A 4 -3.31 4.79 -10.98
CA SER A 4 -4.33 5.64 -10.36
C SER A 4 -5.73 5.02 -10.48
N ASP A 5 -6.08 4.53 -11.67
CA ASP A 5 -7.38 3.93 -11.96
C ASP A 5 -7.62 2.68 -11.10
N LEU A 6 -6.58 1.87 -10.91
CA LEU A 6 -6.62 0.69 -10.03
C LEU A 6 -6.76 1.05 -8.54
N GLN A 7 -6.20 2.17 -8.11
CA GLN A 7 -6.33 2.65 -6.72
C GLN A 7 -7.70 3.27 -6.47
N ALA A 8 -8.23 4.04 -7.43
CA ALA A 8 -9.57 4.59 -7.39
C ALA A 8 -10.62 3.47 -7.36
N GLN A 9 -10.46 2.45 -8.20
CA GLN A 9 -11.34 1.27 -8.22
C GLN A 9 -11.31 0.50 -6.89
N LYS A 10 -10.14 0.35 -6.27
CA LYS A 10 -10.00 -0.26 -4.94
C LYS A 10 -10.66 0.57 -3.83
N ARG A 11 -10.54 1.91 -3.89
CA ARG A 11 -11.23 2.82 -2.96
C ARG A 11 -12.75 2.72 -3.12
N GLN A 12 -13.25 2.73 -4.35
CA GLN A 12 -14.67 2.60 -4.67
C GLN A 12 -15.24 1.29 -4.12
N MET A 13 -14.58 0.15 -4.40
CA MET A 13 -14.96 -1.15 -3.88
C MET A 13 -14.99 -1.18 -2.35
N PHE A 14 -14.01 -0.54 -1.70
CA PHE A 14 -13.95 -0.46 -0.25
C PHE A 14 -15.13 0.33 0.35
N VAL A 15 -15.50 1.45 -0.27
CA VAL A 15 -16.66 2.26 0.13
C VAL A 15 -17.97 1.50 -0.09
N GLU A 16 -18.09 0.77 -1.19
CA GLU A 16 -19.27 -0.07 -1.46
C GLU A 16 -19.41 -1.21 -0.46
N MET A 17 -18.30 -1.87 -0.10
CA MET A 17 -18.28 -2.87 0.97
C MET A 17 -18.61 -2.24 2.34
N MET A 18 -18.24 -0.96 2.56
CA MET A 18 -18.63 -0.22 3.76
C MET A 18 -20.14 -0.03 3.88
N GLN A 19 -20.77 0.44 2.81
CA GLN A 19 -22.19 0.78 2.79
C GLN A 19 -23.11 -0.44 2.89
N ARG A 20 -22.67 -1.60 2.39
CA ARG A 20 -23.46 -2.87 2.45
C ARG A 20 -23.44 -3.56 3.80
N GLY A 21 -22.64 -3.09 4.77
CA GLY A 21 -22.47 -3.79 6.05
C GLY A 21 -21.61 -5.06 5.97
N ASP A 22 -20.95 -5.30 4.83
CA ASP A 22 -20.02 -6.41 4.59
C ASP A 22 -18.69 -6.24 5.37
N LEU A 23 -18.49 -5.08 6.02
CA LEU A 23 -17.33 -4.78 6.87
C LEU A 23 -17.23 -5.57 8.16
N LYS A 24 -18.17 -6.47 8.47
CA LYS A 24 -17.91 -7.49 9.50
C LYS A 24 -16.60 -8.24 9.23
N ARG A 25 -16.09 -8.20 7.98
CA ARG A 25 -14.75 -8.65 7.58
C ARG A 25 -13.98 -7.53 6.86
N LEU A 26 -13.57 -6.49 7.57
CA LEU A 26 -12.52 -5.58 7.08
C LEU A 26 -11.28 -6.39 6.61
N PRO A 27 -10.52 -5.92 5.60
CA PRO A 27 -9.21 -6.48 5.31
C PRO A 27 -8.41 -6.50 6.61
N ARG A 28 -7.89 -7.68 6.97
CA ARG A 28 -7.24 -7.86 8.27
C ARG A 28 -6.06 -6.91 8.35
N THR A 29 -5.96 -6.18 9.46
CA THR A 29 -4.83 -5.29 9.76
C THR A 29 -3.62 -6.06 10.27
N ARG A 30 -3.77 -7.36 10.56
CA ARG A 30 -2.73 -8.25 11.08
C ARG A 30 -2.66 -9.56 10.29
N PRO A 31 -1.46 -10.14 10.11
CA PRO A 31 -1.28 -11.48 9.56
C PRO A 31 -2.02 -12.55 10.39
N ARG A 32 -2.40 -13.65 9.76
CA ARG A 32 -3.05 -14.82 10.38
C ARG A 32 -2.04 -15.71 11.09
N ASP A 33 -0.83 -15.81 10.54
CA ASP A 33 0.22 -16.71 10.97
C ASP A 33 1.62 -16.14 10.61
N PRO A 34 2.71 -16.74 11.12
CA PRO A 34 4.07 -16.27 10.88
C PRO A 34 4.50 -16.34 9.41
N GLU A 35 3.94 -17.23 8.60
CA GLU A 35 4.29 -17.36 7.19
C GLU A 35 3.73 -16.18 6.39
N GLU A 36 2.47 -15.80 6.63
CA GLU A 36 1.87 -14.62 6.04
C GLU A 36 2.67 -13.35 6.40
N GLU A 37 3.12 -13.23 7.65
CA GLU A 37 3.98 -12.12 8.08
C GLU A 37 5.29 -12.06 7.28
N GLN A 38 5.96 -13.21 7.07
CA GLN A 38 7.19 -13.28 6.28
C GLN A 38 6.98 -12.83 4.84
N VAL A 39 5.88 -13.26 4.21
CA VAL A 39 5.53 -12.87 2.85
C VAL A 39 5.29 -11.36 2.77
N LEU A 40 4.52 -10.79 3.69
CA LEU A 40 4.24 -9.35 3.74
C LEU A 40 5.53 -8.54 3.96
N ASN A 41 6.39 -8.97 4.87
CA ASN A 41 7.70 -8.36 5.10
C ASN A 41 8.57 -8.37 3.84
N ARG A 42 8.57 -9.48 3.09
CA ARG A 42 9.30 -9.58 1.81
C ARG A 42 8.74 -8.61 0.78
N LEU A 43 7.42 -8.51 0.64
CA LEU A 43 6.77 -7.60 -0.30
C LEU A 43 7.10 -6.14 0.03
N VAL A 44 7.08 -5.76 1.31
CA VAL A 44 7.45 -4.41 1.76
C VAL A 44 8.90 -4.10 1.42
N ARG A 45 9.84 -5.01 1.70
CA ARG A 45 11.27 -4.83 1.34
C ARG A 45 11.48 -4.65 -0.16
N LEU A 46 10.83 -5.47 -0.98
CA LEU A 46 10.92 -5.36 -2.43
C LEU A 46 10.38 -4.01 -2.94
N ARG A 47 9.25 -3.56 -2.41
CA ARG A 47 8.68 -2.25 -2.74
C ARG A 47 9.60 -1.11 -2.31
N TRP A 48 10.14 -1.18 -1.10
CA TRP A 48 11.08 -0.21 -0.55
C TRP A 48 12.30 -0.04 -1.46
N ASN A 49 12.91 -1.16 -1.86
CA ASN A 49 14.06 -1.15 -2.76
C ASN A 49 13.72 -0.56 -4.13
N ARG A 50 12.56 -0.91 -4.70
CA ARG A 50 12.10 -0.31 -5.96
C ARG A 50 11.93 1.20 -5.84
N TRP A 51 11.37 1.68 -4.74
CA TRP A 51 11.18 3.11 -4.51
C TRP A 51 12.49 3.87 -4.30
N LEU A 52 13.46 3.26 -3.62
CA LEU A 52 14.81 3.81 -3.52
C LEU A 52 15.44 3.93 -4.92
N GLN A 53 15.36 2.88 -5.73
CA GLN A 53 15.92 2.86 -7.08
C GLN A 53 15.26 3.86 -8.02
N SER A 54 13.95 4.07 -7.91
CA SER A 54 13.21 5.04 -8.74
C SER A 54 13.30 6.49 -8.24
N GLY A 55 13.92 6.74 -7.09
CA GLY A 55 13.92 8.06 -6.44
C GLY A 55 12.57 8.46 -5.83
N THR A 56 11.60 7.54 -5.81
CA THR A 56 10.30 7.73 -5.15
C THR A 56 10.45 7.78 -3.63
N LEU A 57 11.39 7.02 -3.06
CA LEU A 57 11.76 7.10 -1.66
C LEU A 57 13.18 7.64 -1.53
N VAL A 58 13.35 8.68 -0.73
CA VAL A 58 14.65 9.32 -0.45
C VAL A 58 14.92 9.24 1.05
N ILE A 59 16.07 8.68 1.41
CA ILE A 59 16.53 8.65 2.81
C ILE A 59 17.18 10.01 3.11
N VAL A 60 16.64 10.72 4.10
CA VAL A 60 17.13 12.05 4.53
C VAL A 60 18.09 11.91 5.71
N SER A 61 17.82 10.98 6.62
CA SER A 61 18.68 10.60 7.73
C SER A 61 18.35 9.17 8.20
N PRO A 62 19.11 8.57 9.14
CA PRO A 62 18.90 7.18 9.55
C PRO A 62 17.48 6.82 10.01
N ARG A 63 16.70 7.80 10.46
CA ARG A 63 15.29 7.62 10.89
C ARG A 63 14.32 8.56 10.17
N ARG A 64 14.76 9.24 9.11
CA ARG A 64 13.92 10.18 8.35
C ARG A 64 14.01 9.86 6.87
N TRP A 65 12.86 9.70 6.25
CA TRP A 65 12.73 9.47 4.81
C TRP A 65 11.58 10.30 4.28
N ARG A 66 11.63 10.56 2.97
CA ARG A 66 10.64 11.32 2.22
C ARG A 66 10.13 10.45 1.08
N LEU A 67 8.83 10.53 0.83
CA LEU A 67 8.22 9.96 -0.37
C LEU A 67 7.91 11.08 -1.36
N ASN A 68 8.49 10.96 -2.55
CA ASN A 68 8.15 11.72 -3.74
C ASN A 68 7.07 10.96 -4.50
N LEU A 69 5.88 10.88 -3.91
CA LEU A 69 4.74 10.40 -4.67
C LEU A 69 4.43 11.46 -5.73
N PRO A 70 4.28 11.11 -7.01
CA PRO A 70 3.69 12.03 -7.96
C PRO A 70 2.33 12.48 -7.40
N PRO A 71 1.90 13.73 -7.66
CA PRO A 71 0.55 14.13 -7.31
C PRO A 71 -0.42 13.06 -7.83
N GLU A 72 -1.35 12.64 -6.99
CA GLU A 72 -2.46 11.78 -7.42
C GLU A 72 -3.26 12.58 -8.46
N ASN A 73 -2.86 12.53 -9.73
CA ASN A 73 -3.58 13.18 -10.81
C ASN A 73 -4.93 12.45 -10.99
N GLU A 74 -5.99 13.25 -10.82
CA GLU A 74 -7.27 13.30 -11.55
C GLU A 74 -7.82 12.01 -12.17
#